data_AF-A0A3D1RV34-F1
#
_entry.id   AF-A0A3D1RV34-F1
#
_cell.length_a   1.000
_cell.length_b   1.000
_cell.length_c   1.000
_cell.angle_alpha   90.00
_cell.angle_beta   90.00
_cell.angle_gamma   90.00
#
_symmetry.space_group_name_H-M   'P 1'
#
loop_
_entity.id
_entity.type
_entity.pdbx_description
1 polymer ?
#
loop_
_entity_poly.entity_id
_entity_poly.type
_entity_poly.pdbx_seq_one_letter_code
_entity_poly.pdbx_strand_id
1 'polypeptide(L)' 'PDYGLTPGCNADMVVLQAGDPVEALRLKANRLFVIRRGRIIAESAPHEARVHMMGVDSTVNFAHGEFNGR' A
#
# COMPACT_ATOMS: atom_id res chain seq x y z
N PRO A 1 15.24 17.00 -14.36
CA PRO A 1 16.29 16.64 -13.36
C PRO A 1 15.76 16.59 -11.92
N ASP A 2 14.46 16.38 -11.77
CA ASP A 2 13.67 16.70 -10.59
C ASP A 2 12.74 15.53 -10.21
N TYR A 3 13.13 14.32 -10.66
CA TYR A 3 12.47 13.05 -10.42
C TYR A 3 13.27 12.23 -9.40
N GLY A 4 12.59 11.76 -8.37
CA GLY A 4 13.17 10.98 -7.29
C GLY A 4 12.60 11.37 -5.93
N LEU A 5 13.00 10.61 -4.90
CA LEU A 5 12.58 10.83 -3.51
C LEU A 5 13.70 11.44 -2.66
N THR A 6 14.51 12.32 -3.25
CA THR A 6 15.61 13.01 -2.58
C THR A 6 15.28 14.48 -2.35
N PRO A 7 15.83 15.12 -1.29
CA PRO A 7 15.63 16.55 -1.06
C PRO A 7 15.97 17.40 -2.30
N GLY A 8 15.14 18.40 -2.59
CA GLY A 8 15.26 19.25 -3.78
C GLY A 8 14.50 18.73 -5.01
N CYS A 9 14.09 17.46 -5.05
CA CYS A 9 13.14 16.97 -6.06
C CYS A 9 11.72 17.46 -5.76
N ASN A 10 10.84 17.35 -6.77
CA ASN A 10 9.43 17.58 -6.53
C ASN A 10 8.87 16.54 -5.57
N ALA A 11 7.92 16.94 -4.73
CA ALA A 11 7.14 16.02 -3.91
C ALA A 11 6.09 15.28 -4.77
N ASP A 12 6.58 14.53 -5.76
CA ASP A 12 5.81 13.70 -6.69
C ASP A 12 6.09 12.22 -6.34
N MET A 13 5.11 11.50 -5.79
CA MET A 13 5.29 10.13 -5.31
C MET A 13 3.97 9.34 -5.23
N VAL A 14 4.08 8.03 -5.05
CA VAL A 14 2.94 7.13 -4.84
C VAL A 14 3.17 6.31 -3.57
N VAL A 15 2.14 6.18 -2.74
CA VAL A 15 2.15 5.35 -1.53
C VAL A 15 1.40 4.05 -1.84
N LEU A 16 2.07 2.91 -1.68
CA LEU A 16 1.52 1.58 -1.92
C LEU A 16 1.21 0.87 -0.59
N GLN A 17 0.12 0.10 -0.55
CA GLN A 17 -0.20 -0.79 0.57
C GLN A 17 0.65 -2.07 0.49
N ALA A 18 1.92 -1.97 0.87
CA ALA A 18 2.87 -3.09 0.93
C ALA A 18 4.01 -2.77 1.91
N GLY A 19 4.60 -3.80 2.53
CA GLY A 19 5.75 -3.63 3.42
C GLY A 19 7.07 -3.43 2.68
N ASP A 20 7.20 -3.99 1.48
CA ASP A 20 8.42 -3.92 0.68
C ASP A 20 8.13 -4.00 -0.84
N PRO A 21 9.13 -3.78 -1.71
CA PRO A 21 8.94 -3.84 -3.17
C PRO A 21 8.53 -5.22 -3.71
N VAL A 22 8.96 -6.31 -3.07
CA VAL A 22 8.60 -7.68 -3.48
C VAL A 22 7.12 -7.92 -3.18
N GLU A 23 6.64 -7.51 -2.01
CA GLU A 23 5.22 -7.53 -1.67
C GLU A 23 4.39 -6.63 -2.57
N ALA A 24 4.88 -5.42 -2.88
CA ALA A 24 4.19 -4.49 -3.76
C ALA A 24 3.89 -5.11 -5.13
N LEU A 25 4.85 -5.87 -5.67
CA LEU A 25 4.69 -6.60 -6.93
C LEU A 25 3.77 -7.82 -6.76
N ARG A 26 4.01 -8.66 -5.75
CA ARG A 26 3.26 -9.91 -5.50
C ARG A 26 1.77 -9.64 -5.30
N LEU A 27 1.44 -8.65 -4.48
CA LEU A 27 0.07 -8.29 -4.12
C LEU A 27 -0.61 -7.39 -5.14
N LYS A 28 0.12 -6.88 -6.15
CA LYS A 28 -0.34 -5.77 -7.00
C LYS A 28 -0.88 -4.63 -6.13
N ALA A 29 -0.03 -4.16 -5.21
CA ALA A 29 -0.44 -3.36 -4.08
C ALA A 29 -1.28 -2.15 -4.45
N ASN A 30 -2.32 -1.92 -3.65
CA ASN A 30 -3.22 -0.80 -3.87
C ASN A 30 -2.48 0.53 -3.71
N ARG A 31 -2.83 1.51 -4.54
CA ARG A 31 -2.30 2.87 -4.47
C ARG A 31 -3.15 3.64 -3.48
N LEU A 32 -2.68 3.75 -2.25
CA LEU A 32 -3.37 4.49 -1.20
C LEU A 32 -3.42 5.97 -1.55
N PHE A 33 -2.29 6.51 -2.01
CA PHE A 33 -2.17 7.92 -2.39
C PHE A 33 -1.31 8.09 -3.63
N VAL A 34 -1.74 8.98 -4.52
CA VAL A 34 -0.94 9.55 -5.59
C VAL A 34 -0.74 11.02 -5.28
N ILE A 35 0.52 11.44 -5.15
CA ILE A 35 0.90 12.78 -4.70
C ILE A 35 1.64 13.48 -5.84
N ARG A 36 1.21 14.70 -6.14
CA ARG A 36 1.83 15.58 -7.14
C ARG A 36 2.02 16.97 -6.53
N ARG A 37 3.26 17.48 -6.52
CA ARG A 37 3.69 18.74 -5.89
C ARG A 37 3.17 18.88 -4.47
N GLY A 38 3.28 17.81 -3.69
CA GLY A 38 2.89 17.79 -2.28
C GLY A 38 1.38 17.82 -2.05
N ARG A 39 0.56 17.59 -3.09
CA ARG A 39 -0.90 17.48 -2.98
C ARG A 39 -1.35 16.08 -3.39
N ILE A 40 -2.27 15.50 -2.63
CA ILE A 40 -2.94 14.26 -3.01
C ILE A 40 -3.84 14.58 -4.21
N ILE A 41 -3.63 13.88 -5.32
CA ILE A 41 -4.43 14.04 -6.55
C ILE A 41 -5.32 12.83 -6.84
N ALA A 42 -5.06 11.71 -6.18
CA ALA A 42 -5.93 10.54 -6.16
C ALA A 42 -5.66 9.74 -4.89
N GLU A 43 -6.71 9.10 -4.37
CA GLU A 43 -6.64 8.24 -3.19
C GLU A 43 -7.56 7.04 -3.36
N SER A 44 -7.26 5.95 -2.65
CA SER A 44 -8.11 4.76 -2.56
C SER A 44 -8.12 4.27 -1.12
N ALA A 45 -9.26 3.73 -0.67
CA ALA A 45 -9.34 3.06 0.62
C ALA A 45 -8.38 1.86 0.68
N PRO A 46 -7.83 1.52 1.86
CA PRO A 46 -7.07 0.28 2.03
C PRO A 46 -7.86 -0.93 1.54
N HIS A 47 -7.18 -1.84 0.86
CA HIS A 47 -7.77 -3.10 0.43
C HIS A 47 -7.79 -4.07 1.60
N GLU A 48 -8.99 -4.50 1.99
CA GLU A 48 -9.25 -5.48 3.05
C GLU A 48 -10.04 -6.65 2.47
N ALA A 49 -9.64 -7.87 2.80
CA ALA A 49 -10.40 -9.06 2.46
C ALA A 49 -11.07 -9.63 3.71
N ARG A 50 -12.28 -10.17 3.54
CA ARG A 50 -12.99 -10.90 4.58
C ARG A 50 -12.96 -12.39 4.27
N VAL A 51 -12.60 -13.18 5.27
CA VAL A 51 -12.64 -14.63 5.22
C VAL A 51 -13.80 -15.08 6.11
N HIS A 52 -14.71 -15.83 5.51
CA HIS A 52 -15.85 -16.45 6.18
C HIS A 52 -15.59 -17.95 6.26
N MET A 53 -15.21 -18.46 7.43
CA MET A 53 -14.81 -19.87 7.57
C MET A 53 -15.19 -20.44 8.93
N MET A 54 -15.81 -21.63 8.95
CA MET A 54 -16.23 -22.33 10.18
C MET A 54 -17.09 -21.48 11.13
N GLY A 55 -17.93 -20.59 10.57
CA GLY A 55 -18.78 -19.69 11.37
C GLY A 55 -18.04 -18.52 12.01
N VAL A 56 -16.78 -18.29 11.64
CA VAL A 56 -15.98 -17.14 12.08
C VAL A 56 -15.68 -16.24 10.88
N ASP A 57 -15.89 -14.95 11.08
CA ASP A 57 -15.52 -13.91 10.13
C ASP A 57 -14.23 -13.24 10.60
N SER A 58 -13.23 -13.20 9.73
CA SER A 58 -11.97 -12.49 9.99
C SER A 58 -11.61 -11.57 8.84
N THR A 59 -10.89 -10.49 9.16
CA THR A 59 -10.30 -9.59 8.16
C THR A 59 -8.84 -9.95 7.99
N VAL A 60 -8.37 -10.00 6.74
CA VAL A 60 -6.99 -10.31 6.37
C VAL A 60 -6.53 -9.36 5.27
N ASN A 61 -5.23 -9.05 5.20
CA ASN A 61 -4.66 -8.23 4.11
C ASN A 61 -3.64 -8.95 3.22
N PHE A 62 -3.40 -10.25 3.45
CA PHE A 62 -2.51 -11.11 2.68
C PHE A 62 -1.02 -10.66 2.58
N ALA A 63 -0.61 -9.63 3.31
CA ALA A 63 0.79 -9.27 3.48
C ALA A 63 1.49 -10.26 4.43
N HIS A 64 2.75 -10.58 4.15
CA HIS A 64 3.55 -11.53 4.93
C HIS A 64 3.72 -11.08 6.39
N GLY A 65 3.63 -9.78 6.67
CA GLY A 65 3.75 -9.21 8.02
C GLY A 65 2.61 -9.55 8.99
N GLU A 66 1.46 -10.06 8.52
CA GLU A 66 0.33 -10.41 9.41
C GLU A 66 0.34 -11.87 9.88
N PHE A 67 0.99 -12.77 9.14
CA PHE A 67 1.06 -14.20 9.47
C PHE A 67 2.34 -14.61 10.18
N ASN A 68 3.35 -13.73 10.21
CA ASN A 68 4.51 -13.90 11.07
C ASN A 68 4.12 -13.35 12.45
N GLY A 69 3.48 -14.20 13.26
CA GLY A 69 3.06 -13.85 14.62
C GLY A 69 4.18 -13.13 15.37
N ARG A 70 3.77 -12.12 16.15
CA ARG A 70 4.52 -11.47 17.25
C ARG A 70 5.94 -11.96 17.49
#